data_AF-A0A957Q9B2-F1
#
_entry.id   AF-A0A957Q9B2-F1
#
_cell.length_a   1.000
_cell.length_b   1.000
_cell.length_c   1.000
_cell.angle_alpha   90.00
_cell.angle_beta   90.00
_cell.angle_gamma   90.00
#
_symmetry.space_group_name_H-M   'P 1'
#
loop_
_entity.id
_entity.type
_entity.pdbx_description
1 polymer ?
#
loop_
_entity_poly.entity_id
_entity_poly.type
_entity_poly.pdbx_seq_one_letter_code
_entity_poly.pdbx_strand_id
1 'polypeptide(L)'
;MRRTNQQRALSLLSLLLILALFVAACGSRPALPDAEPAADTADATAGGEEAAADTETSTESVAASSGERNTQTEFNGTYNEAPMWKAAVAAGELPPVEERLPAEPLVVEPYESIGLYGGTWHRAFTGVKDFHAWGRINYDPVLRWAPNFADPIQPSLAKEWSWNDDGTELTLVFREGLKWSDGEPWTVDDIVFWWENIELDTNITPSPHIEWTVGGEPMTLEKVDDYTIKFIFPGPSGIVESMGLAFHGNQWPLAFERFGVFAPKHYLEQFHPKTNPEVTDYAVFEEKAFDYNVERPVIWAWKPVQWEA
;
A
#
# COMPACT_ATOMS: atom_id res chain seq x y z
N MET A 1 15.96 25.10 63.56
CA MET A 1 15.21 23.81 63.58
C MET A 1 13.71 24.07 63.45
N ARG A 2 13.19 24.31 62.24
CA ARG A 2 11.73 24.43 61.98
C ARG A 2 11.40 24.47 60.47
N ARG A 3 12.08 23.65 59.65
CA ARG A 3 11.79 23.52 58.20
C ARG A 3 11.74 22.08 57.66
N THR A 4 11.77 21.07 58.52
CA THR A 4 11.81 19.65 58.10
C THR A 4 10.51 18.87 58.31
N ASN A 5 9.43 19.50 58.78
CA ASN A 5 8.15 18.82 59.03
C ASN A 5 7.00 19.14 58.06
N GLN A 6 7.17 20.07 57.11
CA GLN A 6 6.12 20.36 56.11
C GLN A 6 6.21 19.48 54.85
N GLN A 7 7.36 18.89 54.54
CA GLN A 7 7.53 18.07 53.35
C GLN A 7 7.15 16.58 53.54
N ARG A 8 6.91 16.14 54.78
CA ARG A 8 6.45 14.76 55.05
C ARG A 8 4.92 14.60 55.13
N ALA A 9 4.17 15.70 55.14
CA ALA A 9 2.70 15.66 55.15
C ALA A 9 2.07 15.63 53.76
N LEU A 10 2.80 16.01 52.69
CA LEU A 10 2.28 15.98 51.32
C LEU A 10 2.58 14.69 50.55
N SER A 11 3.52 13.85 50.98
CA SER A 11 3.79 12.55 50.35
C SER A 11 2.92 11.38 50.84
N LEU A 12 2.02 11.62 51.81
CA LEU A 12 1.12 10.59 52.33
C LEU A 12 -0.35 10.77 51.90
N LEU A 13 -0.68 11.87 51.20
CA LEU A 13 -2.05 12.09 50.67
C LEU A 13 -2.24 11.64 49.21
N SER A 14 -1.15 11.38 48.47
CA SER A 14 -1.25 10.94 47.06
C SER A 14 -1.21 9.42 46.88
N LEU A 15 -1.09 8.65 47.97
CA LEU A 15 -1.09 7.18 47.94
C LEU A 15 -2.43 6.55 48.38
N LEU A 16 -3.44 7.36 48.72
CA LEU A 16 -4.75 6.92 49.21
C LEU A 16 -5.88 7.10 48.18
N LEU A 17 -5.56 7.36 46.91
CA LEU A 17 -6.52 7.49 45.81
C LEU A 17 -6.40 6.39 44.72
N ILE A 18 -5.65 5.31 44.98
CA ILE A 18 -5.49 4.17 44.04
C ILE A 18 -6.13 2.87 44.59
N LEU A 19 -6.96 2.96 45.64
CA LEU A 19 -7.61 1.78 46.23
C LEU A 19 -9.12 1.96 46.42
N ALA A 20 -9.83 2.23 45.33
CA ALA A 20 -11.29 2.13 45.30
C ALA A 20 -11.82 2.03 43.87
N LEU A 21 -11.59 0.89 43.20
CA LEU A 21 -12.36 0.46 42.02
C LEU A 21 -12.17 -1.04 41.82
N PHE A 22 -12.62 -1.83 42.81
CA PHE A 22 -12.94 -3.23 42.62
C PHE A 22 -14.19 -3.57 43.44
N VAL A 23 -15.10 -4.30 42.79
CA VAL A 23 -16.35 -4.90 43.28
C VAL A 23 -17.62 -4.02 43.20
N ALA A 24 -18.34 -4.18 42.09
CA ALA A 24 -19.80 -4.36 42.09
C ALA A 24 -20.23 -5.03 40.76
N ALA A 25 -20.23 -6.37 40.76
CA ALA A 25 -21.05 -7.14 39.84
C ALA A 25 -22.48 -7.22 40.41
N CYS A 26 -23.47 -6.99 39.55
CA CYS A 26 -24.85 -7.52 39.53
C CYS A 26 -25.81 -6.47 38.96
N GLY A 27 -26.24 -6.68 37.71
CA GLY A 27 -27.22 -5.82 37.04
C GLY A 27 -27.41 -6.22 35.58
N SER A 28 -28.14 -7.32 35.37
CA SER A 28 -28.95 -7.68 34.18
C SER A 28 -28.60 -7.03 32.82
N ARG A 29 -27.93 -7.80 31.94
CA ARG A 29 -27.96 -7.59 30.48
C ARG A 29 -29.30 -8.12 29.90
N PRO A 30 -29.95 -7.43 28.97
CA PRO A 30 -31.06 -8.00 28.21
C PRO A 30 -30.56 -9.07 27.23
N ALA A 31 -31.31 -10.18 27.13
CA ALA A 31 -31.02 -11.34 26.31
C ALA A 31 -31.13 -11.03 24.80
N LEU A 32 -30.15 -11.51 24.03
CA LEU A 32 -30.30 -11.72 22.59
C LEU A 32 -31.01 -13.08 22.38
N PRO A 33 -31.90 -13.22 21.38
CA PRO A 33 -32.63 -14.45 21.16
C PRO A 33 -31.72 -15.60 20.68
N ASP A 34 -31.95 -16.78 21.25
CA ASP A 34 -31.20 -18.02 21.05
C ASP A 34 -31.29 -18.53 19.60
N ALA A 35 -30.15 -18.88 19.01
CA ALA A 35 -30.09 -19.81 17.88
C ALA A 35 -29.85 -21.22 18.44
N GLU A 36 -30.85 -22.08 18.25
CA GLU A 36 -30.83 -23.50 18.62
C GLU A 36 -29.68 -24.27 17.93
N PRO A 37 -29.02 -25.22 18.62
CA PRO A 37 -28.03 -26.11 18.02
C PRO A 37 -28.71 -27.37 17.49
N ALA A 38 -28.37 -27.80 16.27
CA ALA A 38 -28.62 -29.16 15.82
C ALA A 38 -27.37 -30.02 16.02
N ALA A 39 -27.41 -30.86 17.06
CA ALA A 39 -26.72 -32.16 17.11
C ALA A 39 -27.66 -33.19 16.41
N ASP A 40 -27.31 -34.40 15.96
CA ASP A 40 -26.21 -35.32 16.27
C ASP A 40 -26.29 -36.52 15.27
N THR A 41 -25.30 -37.43 15.37
CA THR A 41 -25.27 -38.87 15.01
C THR A 41 -24.83 -39.25 13.60
N ALA A 42 -23.99 -40.27 13.35
CA ALA A 42 -23.25 -41.25 14.17
C ALA A 42 -22.15 -41.87 13.26
N ASP A 43 -20.92 -42.00 13.75
CA ASP A 43 -20.27 -43.24 14.22
C ASP A 43 -20.05 -44.35 13.17
N ALA A 44 -18.78 -44.65 12.89
CA ALA A 44 -18.27 -46.01 12.73
C ALA A 44 -16.74 -46.02 12.93
N THR A 45 -16.34 -46.78 13.93
CA THR A 45 -14.98 -47.02 14.44
C THR A 45 -14.30 -48.22 13.77
N ALA A 46 -12.99 -48.36 14.10
CA ALA A 46 -12.05 -49.46 13.87
C ALA A 46 -11.28 -49.39 12.54
N GLY A 47 -9.95 -49.43 12.49
CA GLY A 47 -8.95 -49.97 13.40
C GLY A 47 -8.02 -50.87 12.57
N GLY A 48 -6.72 -50.61 12.54
CA GLY A 48 -5.77 -51.42 11.77
C GLY A 48 -4.36 -50.85 11.75
N GLU A 49 -3.44 -51.66 12.25
CA GLU A 49 -2.06 -51.40 12.63
C GLU A 49 -1.08 -51.58 11.44
N GLU A 50 -0.03 -50.76 11.43
CA GLU A 50 1.35 -51.00 10.98
C GLU A 50 1.65 -51.72 9.63
N ALA A 51 2.30 -51.01 8.70
CA ALA A 51 3.39 -51.56 7.89
C ALA A 51 4.22 -50.44 7.25
N ALA A 52 5.51 -50.41 7.59
CA ALA A 52 6.54 -49.65 6.88
C ALA A 52 6.80 -50.25 5.49
N ALA A 53 6.96 -49.40 4.49
CA ALA A 53 7.66 -49.73 3.24
C ALA A 53 8.30 -48.46 2.67
N ASP A 54 9.62 -48.51 2.54
CA ASP A 54 10.45 -47.57 1.79
C ASP A 54 9.90 -47.39 0.37
N THR A 55 9.87 -46.15 -0.12
CA THR A 55 10.02 -45.89 -1.56
C THR A 55 10.72 -44.56 -1.79
N GLU A 56 11.69 -44.64 -2.69
CA GLU A 56 12.67 -43.64 -3.07
C GLU A 56 12.08 -42.31 -3.56
N THR A 57 12.83 -41.26 -3.25
CA THR A 57 13.03 -39.99 -3.96
C THR A 57 12.24 -39.78 -5.25
N SER A 58 11.34 -38.80 -5.23
CA SER A 58 11.25 -37.82 -6.32
C SER A 58 11.03 -36.44 -5.71
N THR A 59 12.06 -35.60 -5.78
CA THR A 59 11.96 -34.15 -5.61
C THR A 59 11.13 -33.62 -6.78
N GLU A 60 9.84 -33.45 -6.56
CA GLU A 60 8.99 -32.71 -7.48
C GLU A 60 9.28 -31.22 -7.26
N SER A 61 10.05 -30.66 -8.19
CA SER A 61 10.29 -29.22 -8.26
C SER A 61 8.94 -28.52 -8.40
N VAL A 62 8.62 -27.65 -7.46
CA VAL A 62 7.56 -26.65 -7.66
C VAL A 62 8.12 -25.66 -8.67
N ALA A 63 7.99 -25.98 -9.95
CA ALA A 63 8.16 -25.03 -11.02
C ALA A 63 7.07 -23.98 -10.83
N ALA A 64 7.48 -22.77 -10.46
CA ALA A 64 6.61 -21.61 -10.43
C ALA A 64 5.90 -21.50 -11.79
N SER A 65 4.57 -21.61 -11.78
CA SER A 65 3.77 -21.43 -13.00
C SER A 65 3.79 -19.94 -13.37
N SER A 66 4.83 -19.53 -14.08
CA SER A 66 4.93 -18.21 -14.71
C SER A 66 4.23 -18.14 -16.07
N GLY A 67 3.67 -19.26 -16.54
CA GLY A 67 3.06 -19.38 -17.86
C GLY A 67 1.55 -19.24 -17.84
N GLU A 68 1.06 -18.01 -17.76
CA GLU A 68 -0.22 -17.52 -18.35
C GLU A 68 -0.45 -16.05 -17.95
N ARG A 69 0.58 -15.20 -18.00
CA ARG A 69 0.40 -13.76 -17.72
C ARG A 69 0.18 -13.00 -19.01
N ASN A 70 -1.10 -12.68 -19.22
CA ASN A 70 -1.63 -11.54 -19.96
C ASN A 70 -1.40 -11.52 -21.47
N THR A 71 -2.20 -12.26 -22.24
CA THR A 71 -2.48 -11.89 -23.64
C THR A 71 -3.49 -10.74 -23.65
N GLN A 72 -3.04 -9.52 -23.35
CA GLN A 72 -3.92 -8.34 -23.47
C GLN A 72 -3.99 -7.91 -24.94
N THR A 73 -5.19 -8.03 -25.51
CA THR A 73 -5.53 -7.64 -26.88
C THR A 73 -5.30 -6.13 -27.08
N GLU A 74 -4.61 -5.74 -28.16
CA GLU A 74 -4.49 -4.33 -28.56
C GLU A 74 -5.88 -3.64 -28.61
N PHE A 75 -6.04 -2.54 -27.87
CA PHE A 75 -7.28 -1.78 -27.85
C PHE A 75 -7.42 -0.95 -29.13
N ASN A 76 -8.24 -1.42 -30.07
CA ASN A 76 -8.55 -0.73 -31.32
C ASN A 76 -9.83 0.14 -31.24
N GLY A 77 -10.26 0.49 -30.02
CA GLY A 77 -11.46 1.30 -29.76
C GLY A 77 -11.17 2.79 -29.57
N THR A 78 -12.22 3.56 -29.27
CA THR A 78 -12.09 4.97 -28.86
C THR A 78 -12.24 5.06 -27.34
N TYR A 79 -11.35 5.81 -26.70
CA TYR A 79 -11.46 6.06 -25.27
C TYR A 79 -12.60 7.04 -24.96
N ASN A 80 -13.15 6.92 -23.77
CA ASN A 80 -14.16 7.83 -23.24
C ASN A 80 -13.66 8.46 -21.95
N GLU A 81 -14.28 9.57 -21.58
CA GLU A 81 -13.96 10.32 -20.38
C GLU A 81 -15.21 10.97 -19.78
N ALA A 82 -15.12 11.36 -18.51
CA ALA A 82 -16.21 12.01 -17.81
C ALA A 82 -16.64 13.32 -18.54
N PRO A 83 -17.94 13.67 -18.55
CA PRO A 83 -18.42 14.86 -19.26
C PRO A 83 -17.72 16.17 -18.86
N MET A 84 -17.32 16.31 -17.59
CA MET A 84 -16.59 17.49 -17.12
C MET A 84 -15.19 17.62 -17.74
N TRP A 85 -14.53 16.50 -18.05
CA TRP A 85 -13.24 16.48 -18.71
C TRP A 85 -13.36 16.75 -20.20
N LYS A 86 -14.40 16.24 -20.87
CA LYS A 86 -14.70 16.62 -22.25
C LYS A 86 -14.85 18.14 -22.41
N ALA A 87 -15.49 18.79 -21.44
CA ALA A 87 -15.65 20.25 -21.43
C ALA A 87 -14.29 20.97 -21.26
N ALA A 88 -13.43 20.50 -20.36
CA ALA A 88 -12.08 21.03 -20.17
C ALA A 88 -11.19 20.86 -21.43
N VAL A 89 -11.28 19.70 -22.09
CA VAL A 89 -10.59 19.45 -23.37
C VAL A 89 -11.08 20.39 -24.45
N ALA A 90 -12.39 20.57 -24.59
CA ALA A 90 -12.97 21.50 -25.55
C ALA A 90 -12.58 22.97 -25.29
N ALA A 91 -12.31 23.32 -24.03
CA ALA A 91 -11.81 24.64 -23.63
C ALA A 91 -10.28 24.80 -23.84
N GLY A 92 -9.56 23.73 -24.16
CA GLY A 92 -8.09 23.73 -24.29
C GLY A 92 -7.35 23.75 -22.94
N GLU A 93 -8.05 23.46 -21.84
CA GLU A 93 -7.50 23.44 -20.48
C GLU A 93 -6.90 22.07 -20.12
N LEU A 94 -7.24 21.03 -20.88
CA LEU A 94 -6.79 19.66 -20.67
C LEU A 94 -6.47 18.98 -22.01
N PRO A 95 -5.39 18.19 -22.13
CA PRO A 95 -5.15 17.37 -23.31
C PRO A 95 -6.25 16.31 -23.53
N PRO A 96 -6.46 15.85 -24.77
CA PRO A 96 -7.34 14.72 -25.07
C PRO A 96 -7.03 13.48 -24.23
N VAL A 97 -8.03 12.60 -24.03
CA VAL A 97 -7.88 11.41 -23.17
C VAL A 97 -6.80 10.46 -23.68
N GLU A 98 -6.63 10.36 -25.00
CA GLU A 98 -5.61 9.56 -25.68
C GLU A 98 -4.19 10.02 -25.34
N GLU A 99 -3.98 11.31 -25.09
CA GLU A 99 -2.67 11.87 -24.73
C GLU A 99 -2.39 11.76 -23.22
N ARG A 100 -3.45 11.64 -22.42
CA ARG A 100 -3.34 11.50 -20.96
C ARG A 100 -3.09 10.06 -20.54
N LEU A 101 -3.75 9.10 -21.17
CA LEU A 101 -3.59 7.67 -20.84
C LEU A 101 -2.18 7.16 -21.19
N PRO A 102 -1.70 6.12 -20.49
CA PRO A 102 -0.54 5.35 -20.94
C PRO A 102 -0.87 4.59 -22.23
N ALA A 103 0.18 4.12 -22.92
CA ALA A 103 0.03 3.35 -24.16
C ALA A 103 -0.81 2.07 -23.96
N GLU A 104 -0.63 1.41 -22.81
CA GLU A 104 -1.34 0.20 -22.41
C GLU A 104 -2.02 0.43 -21.06
N PRO A 105 -3.21 1.05 -20.99
CA PRO A 105 -3.90 1.29 -19.72
C PRO A 105 -4.37 -0.02 -19.08
N LEU A 106 -4.45 -0.04 -17.74
CA LEU A 106 -5.07 -1.16 -17.03
C LEU A 106 -6.55 -1.26 -17.42
N VAL A 107 -6.94 -2.40 -17.98
CA VAL A 107 -8.33 -2.72 -18.27
C VAL A 107 -8.96 -3.39 -17.06
N VAL A 108 -9.99 -2.77 -16.49
CA VAL A 108 -10.72 -3.28 -15.34
C VAL A 108 -12.05 -3.86 -15.80
N GLU A 109 -12.28 -5.14 -15.57
CA GLU A 109 -13.58 -5.77 -15.78
C GLU A 109 -14.55 -5.36 -14.66
N PRO A 110 -15.70 -4.76 -14.99
CA PRO A 110 -16.68 -4.41 -13.97
C PRO A 110 -17.28 -5.66 -13.31
N TYR A 111 -17.49 -5.60 -12.00
CA TYR A 111 -18.08 -6.71 -11.25
C TYR A 111 -19.53 -7.02 -11.65
N GLU A 112 -20.30 -5.97 -11.98
CA GLU A 112 -21.73 -6.11 -12.32
C GLU A 112 -22.01 -5.66 -13.76
N SER A 113 -21.64 -4.42 -14.11
CA SER A 113 -21.87 -3.86 -15.44
C SER A 113 -20.98 -2.65 -15.71
N ILE A 114 -20.87 -2.25 -16.97
CA ILE A 114 -20.16 -1.01 -17.37
C ILE A 114 -20.83 0.19 -16.68
N GLY A 115 -20.03 0.93 -15.90
CA GLY A 115 -20.50 2.07 -15.13
C GLY A 115 -20.85 3.30 -15.97
N LEU A 116 -21.54 4.26 -15.34
CA LEU A 116 -21.83 5.59 -15.90
C LEU A 116 -21.00 6.64 -15.16
N TYR A 117 -20.50 7.64 -15.89
CA TYR A 117 -19.80 8.77 -15.27
C TYR A 117 -20.75 9.68 -14.48
N GLY A 118 -20.25 10.22 -13.36
CA GLY A 118 -20.87 11.31 -12.61
C GLY A 118 -21.27 10.94 -11.19
N GLY A 119 -21.90 11.90 -10.51
CA GLY A 119 -22.31 11.80 -9.12
C GLY A 119 -21.21 12.19 -8.12
N THR A 120 -21.58 12.18 -6.83
CA THR A 120 -20.69 12.47 -5.71
C THR A 120 -20.81 11.35 -4.69
N TRP A 121 -19.70 10.68 -4.37
CA TRP A 121 -19.67 9.68 -3.31
C TRP A 121 -19.40 10.36 -1.95
N HIS A 122 -20.48 10.61 -1.20
CA HIS A 122 -20.37 11.15 0.15
C HIS A 122 -19.90 10.06 1.12
N ARG A 123 -18.79 10.33 1.82
CA ARG A 123 -18.21 9.47 2.84
C ARG A 123 -17.96 10.28 4.12
N ALA A 124 -17.73 9.58 5.22
CA ALA A 124 -17.30 10.15 6.48
C ALA A 124 -16.10 9.37 7.01
N PHE A 125 -15.24 10.07 7.72
CA PHE A 125 -14.11 9.52 8.47
C PHE A 125 -13.87 10.43 9.69
N THR A 126 -13.16 9.93 10.68
CA THR A 126 -13.01 10.63 11.98
C THR A 126 -11.77 11.54 12.06
N GLY A 127 -11.20 11.90 10.91
CA GLY A 127 -10.02 12.77 10.77
C GLY A 127 -8.76 12.00 10.36
N VAL A 128 -7.60 12.66 10.41
CA VAL A 128 -6.31 12.11 9.90
C VAL A 128 -5.93 10.77 10.55
N LYS A 129 -6.31 10.54 11.81
CA LYS A 129 -6.06 9.27 12.52
C LYS A 129 -6.85 8.09 11.95
N ASP A 130 -7.91 8.36 11.19
CA ASP A 130 -8.70 7.38 10.45
C ASP A 130 -8.14 7.19 9.03
N PHE A 131 -6.81 7.14 8.90
CA PHE A 131 -6.11 7.14 7.63
C PHE A 131 -6.49 5.95 6.74
N HIS A 132 -6.89 4.81 7.31
CA HIS A 132 -7.40 3.69 6.52
C HIS A 132 -8.73 3.99 5.82
N ALA A 133 -9.56 4.91 6.34
CA ALA A 133 -10.76 5.34 5.61
C ALA A 133 -10.39 6.06 4.31
N TRP A 134 -9.28 6.84 4.34
CA TRP A 134 -8.70 7.51 3.18
C TRP A 134 -7.95 6.54 2.26
N GLY A 135 -7.01 5.75 2.77
CA GLY A 135 -6.18 4.85 1.97
C GLY A 135 -6.98 3.80 1.19
N ARG A 136 -8.14 3.36 1.68
CA ARG A 136 -8.99 2.37 0.98
C ARG A 136 -9.65 2.87 -0.30
N ILE A 137 -9.77 4.19 -0.49
CA ILE A 137 -10.34 4.74 -1.74
C ILE A 137 -9.28 5.22 -2.71
N ASN A 138 -8.04 5.33 -2.27
CA ASN A 138 -6.98 5.83 -3.13
C ASN A 138 -5.87 4.77 -3.20
N TYR A 139 -6.18 3.72 -3.95
CA TYR A 139 -5.40 2.50 -3.99
C TYR A 139 -5.10 2.11 -5.43
N ASP A 140 -3.93 2.54 -5.90
CA ASP A 140 -3.40 2.26 -7.25
C ASP A 140 -1.94 1.78 -7.12
N PRO A 141 -1.75 0.55 -6.60
CA PRO A 141 -0.42 0.01 -6.29
C PRO A 141 0.36 -0.45 -7.54
N VAL A 142 1.62 -0.83 -7.36
CA VAL A 142 2.49 -1.42 -8.40
C VAL A 142 1.92 -2.76 -8.88
N LEU A 143 1.61 -3.65 -7.94
CA LEU A 143 0.88 -4.91 -8.16
C LEU A 143 -0.41 -4.88 -7.34
N ARG A 144 -1.38 -5.76 -7.63
CA ARG A 144 -2.69 -5.72 -6.95
C ARG A 144 -3.13 -7.09 -6.49
N TRP A 145 -3.71 -7.14 -5.29
CA TRP A 145 -4.47 -8.32 -4.88
C TRP A 145 -5.69 -8.53 -5.79
N ALA A 146 -5.89 -9.77 -6.23
CA ALA A 146 -7.15 -10.13 -6.87
C ALA A 146 -8.32 -9.98 -5.87
N PRO A 147 -9.54 -9.65 -6.35
CA PRO A 147 -10.72 -9.59 -5.49
C PRO A 147 -10.99 -10.89 -4.72
N ASN A 148 -10.65 -12.02 -5.32
CA ASN A 148 -10.65 -13.33 -4.67
C ASN A 148 -9.22 -13.70 -4.28
N PHE A 149 -8.97 -13.91 -2.99
CA PHE A 149 -7.63 -14.19 -2.46
C PHE A 149 -7.03 -15.53 -2.91
N ALA A 150 -7.83 -16.43 -3.48
CA ALA A 150 -7.33 -17.66 -4.09
C ALA A 150 -6.70 -17.42 -5.48
N ASP A 151 -7.03 -16.29 -6.12
CA ASP A 151 -6.49 -15.94 -7.42
C ASP A 151 -5.12 -15.27 -7.26
N PRO A 152 -4.21 -15.42 -8.24
CA PRO A 152 -2.87 -14.85 -8.15
C PRO A 152 -2.89 -13.33 -8.10
N ILE A 153 -1.77 -12.76 -7.61
CA ILE A 153 -1.52 -11.31 -7.68
C ILE A 153 -1.61 -10.85 -9.14
N GLN A 154 -2.20 -9.68 -9.34
CA GLN A 154 -2.57 -9.12 -10.63
C GLN A 154 -1.71 -7.88 -10.97
N PRO A 155 -1.52 -7.57 -12.25
CA PRO A 155 -0.87 -6.33 -12.67
C PRO A 155 -1.67 -5.10 -12.25
N SER A 156 -0.96 -3.99 -12.06
CA SER A 156 -1.53 -2.67 -11.82
C SER A 156 -0.69 -1.61 -12.53
N LEU A 157 0.10 -0.77 -11.84
CA LEU A 157 1.03 0.15 -12.53
C LEU A 157 2.11 -0.63 -13.28
N ALA A 158 2.63 -1.71 -12.69
CA ALA A 158 3.42 -2.70 -13.41
C ALA A 158 2.49 -3.58 -14.25
N LYS A 159 2.79 -3.68 -15.54
CA LYS A 159 2.08 -4.58 -16.46
C LYS A 159 2.63 -6.01 -16.42
N GLU A 160 3.89 -6.17 -16.03
CA GLU A 160 4.58 -7.45 -15.97
C GLU A 160 5.65 -7.43 -14.86
N TRP A 161 5.91 -8.61 -14.29
CA TRP A 161 7.00 -8.81 -13.32
C TRP A 161 7.52 -10.24 -13.37
N SER A 162 8.81 -10.46 -13.11
CA SER A 162 9.40 -11.80 -13.11
C SER A 162 10.52 -11.95 -12.09
N TRP A 163 10.56 -13.11 -11.44
CA TRP A 163 11.66 -13.52 -10.58
C TRP A 163 12.72 -14.30 -11.35
N ASN A 164 13.99 -14.19 -10.94
CA ASN A 164 15.01 -15.17 -11.30
C ASN A 164 14.78 -16.50 -10.54
N ASP A 165 15.47 -17.56 -10.96
CA ASP A 165 15.32 -18.90 -10.38
C ASP A 165 15.67 -18.96 -8.89
N ASP A 166 16.58 -18.10 -8.42
CA ASP A 166 17.00 -18.03 -7.02
C ASP A 166 16.03 -17.22 -6.13
N GLY A 167 15.04 -16.53 -6.70
CA GLY A 167 14.09 -15.67 -5.98
C GLY A 167 14.72 -14.43 -5.35
N THR A 168 15.89 -14.01 -5.84
CA THR A 168 16.69 -12.89 -5.33
C THR A 168 16.59 -11.64 -6.20
N GLU A 169 16.12 -11.75 -7.44
CA GLU A 169 15.97 -10.63 -8.36
C GLU A 169 14.54 -10.58 -8.90
N LEU A 170 13.84 -9.49 -8.63
CA LEU A 170 12.51 -9.21 -9.17
C LEU A 170 12.62 -8.10 -10.21
N THR A 171 12.35 -8.42 -11.47
CA THR A 171 12.23 -7.43 -12.55
C THR A 171 10.78 -6.96 -12.64
N LEU A 172 10.56 -5.64 -12.68
CA LEU A 172 9.27 -4.99 -12.86
C LEU A 172 9.27 -4.21 -14.17
N VAL A 173 8.22 -4.38 -14.97
CA VAL A 173 7.99 -3.63 -16.21
C VAL A 173 6.69 -2.83 -16.08
N PHE A 174 6.82 -1.51 -16.16
CA PHE A 174 5.74 -0.55 -16.00
C PHE A 174 5.06 -0.20 -17.33
N ARG A 175 3.85 0.36 -17.22
CA ARG A 175 3.11 0.87 -18.38
C ARG A 175 3.77 2.14 -18.89
N GLU A 176 4.09 2.18 -20.18
CA GLU A 176 4.71 3.36 -20.79
C GLU A 176 3.71 4.52 -20.89
N GLY A 177 4.16 5.74 -20.59
CA GLY A 177 3.33 6.94 -20.68
C GLY A 177 2.42 7.19 -19.48
N LEU A 178 2.64 6.50 -18.35
CA LEU A 178 2.05 6.88 -17.05
C LEU A 178 2.40 8.33 -16.72
N LYS A 179 1.45 9.04 -16.09
CA LYS A 179 1.60 10.44 -15.69
C LYS A 179 1.03 10.64 -14.31
N TRP A 180 1.66 11.51 -13.55
CA TRP A 180 1.11 12.06 -12.32
C TRP A 180 -0.11 12.95 -12.63
N SER A 181 -0.93 13.23 -11.61
CA SER A 181 -2.16 14.03 -11.75
C SER A 181 -1.96 15.45 -12.29
N ASP A 182 -0.74 15.98 -12.24
CA ASP A 182 -0.34 17.29 -12.77
C ASP A 182 0.16 17.20 -14.24
N GLY A 183 0.23 16.00 -14.81
CA GLY A 183 0.64 15.73 -16.18
C GLY A 183 2.12 15.40 -16.34
N GLU A 184 2.94 15.55 -15.30
CA GLU A 184 4.34 15.17 -15.35
C GLU A 184 4.49 13.64 -15.51
N PRO A 185 5.49 13.16 -16.27
CA PRO A 185 5.70 11.73 -16.46
C PRO A 185 5.94 11.01 -15.13
N TRP A 186 5.33 9.83 -14.99
CA TRP A 186 5.69 8.87 -13.95
C TRP A 186 6.72 7.91 -14.54
N THR A 187 7.86 7.73 -13.87
CA THR A 187 8.92 6.81 -14.31
C THR A 187 9.50 6.05 -13.11
N VAL A 188 10.36 5.07 -13.37
CA VAL A 188 11.07 4.36 -12.28
C VAL A 188 11.99 5.28 -11.46
N ASP A 189 12.27 6.51 -11.90
CA ASP A 189 12.99 7.50 -11.08
C ASP A 189 12.19 7.92 -9.83
N ASP A 190 10.86 7.81 -9.87
CA ASP A 190 9.99 8.01 -8.70
C ASP A 190 10.16 6.90 -7.65
N ILE A 191 10.50 5.67 -8.09
CA ILE A 191 10.84 4.54 -7.22
C ILE A 191 12.26 4.72 -6.67
N VAL A 192 13.22 5.07 -7.52
CA VAL A 192 14.61 5.31 -7.08
C VAL A 192 14.66 6.45 -6.06
N PHE A 193 13.95 7.55 -6.30
CA PHE A 193 13.85 8.65 -5.34
C PHE A 193 13.24 8.20 -4.02
N TRP A 194 12.12 7.47 -4.05
CA TRP A 194 11.54 6.92 -2.83
C TRP A 194 12.55 6.04 -2.07
N TRP A 195 13.26 5.15 -2.76
CA TRP A 195 14.22 4.25 -2.13
C TRP A 195 15.39 4.99 -1.47
N GLU A 196 16.06 5.87 -2.20
CA GLU A 196 17.29 6.53 -1.74
C GLU A 196 17.05 7.69 -0.76
N ASN A 197 15.96 8.43 -0.98
CA ASN A 197 15.65 9.66 -0.26
C ASN A 197 14.60 9.46 0.83
N ILE A 198 13.73 8.47 0.75
CA ILE A 198 12.64 8.31 1.72
C ILE A 198 12.86 7.05 2.56
N GLU A 199 13.01 5.89 1.93
CA GLU A 199 13.08 4.60 2.60
C GLU A 199 14.43 4.38 3.31
N LEU A 200 15.55 4.71 2.64
CA LEU A 200 16.90 4.61 3.21
C LEU A 200 17.35 5.86 3.98
N ASP A 201 16.54 6.92 4.04
CA ASP A 201 16.85 8.10 4.84
C ASP A 201 16.36 7.95 6.28
N THR A 202 17.27 7.70 7.20
CA THR A 202 16.95 7.49 8.62
C THR A 202 16.34 8.71 9.32
N ASN A 203 16.37 9.90 8.70
CA ASN A 203 15.67 11.07 9.22
C ASN A 203 14.16 11.04 8.90
N ILE A 204 13.76 10.28 7.88
CA ILE A 204 12.38 10.09 7.43
C ILE A 204 11.86 8.71 7.87
N THR A 205 12.61 7.65 7.57
CA THR A 205 12.25 6.26 7.80
C THR A 205 13.27 5.64 8.76
N PRO A 206 12.94 5.47 10.06
CA PRO A 206 13.93 5.09 11.08
C PRO A 206 14.68 3.78 10.80
N SER A 207 14.04 2.85 10.09
CA SER A 207 14.62 1.61 9.58
C SER A 207 13.86 1.23 8.32
N PRO A 208 14.53 0.67 7.29
CA PRO A 208 13.83 0.12 6.14
C PRO A 208 12.78 -0.89 6.57
N HIS A 209 11.62 -0.85 5.91
CA HIS A 209 10.52 -1.76 6.13
C HIS A 209 10.92 -3.18 5.74
N ILE A 210 10.36 -4.15 6.46
CA ILE A 210 10.84 -5.53 6.43
C ILE A 210 10.68 -6.19 5.06
N GLU A 211 9.66 -5.81 4.29
CA GLU A 211 9.43 -6.26 2.92
C GLU A 211 10.58 -5.94 1.96
N TRP A 212 11.42 -4.95 2.29
CA TRP A 212 12.55 -4.52 1.48
C TRP A 212 13.89 -5.06 2.00
N THR A 213 13.86 -5.96 2.99
CA THR A 213 15.07 -6.48 3.64
C THR A 213 15.05 -8.00 3.72
N VAL A 214 16.23 -8.63 3.70
CA VAL A 214 16.41 -10.05 4.01
C VAL A 214 17.53 -10.19 5.03
N GLY A 215 17.23 -10.80 6.18
CA GLY A 215 18.21 -10.91 7.28
C GLY A 215 18.63 -9.56 7.88
N GLY A 216 17.83 -8.51 7.70
CA GLY A 216 18.14 -7.14 8.12
C GLY A 216 19.01 -6.36 7.13
N GLU A 217 19.42 -6.97 6.02
CA GLU A 217 20.13 -6.29 4.94
C GLU A 217 19.11 -5.80 3.90
N PRO A 218 19.12 -4.50 3.54
CA PRO A 218 18.19 -3.95 2.56
C PRO A 218 18.53 -4.43 1.14
N MET A 219 17.51 -4.47 0.28
CA MET A 219 17.68 -4.69 -1.15
C MET A 219 18.46 -3.55 -1.82
N THR A 220 18.80 -3.71 -3.10
CA THR A 220 19.25 -2.63 -3.97
C THR A 220 18.38 -2.54 -5.21
N LEU A 221 18.48 -1.41 -5.91
CA LEU A 221 17.76 -1.16 -7.15
C LEU A 221 18.72 -1.08 -8.34
N GLU A 222 18.33 -1.69 -9.45
CA GLU A 222 18.98 -1.51 -10.76
C GLU A 222 17.95 -0.93 -11.74
N LYS A 223 18.10 0.35 -12.07
CA LYS A 223 17.35 0.97 -13.17
C LYS A 223 17.84 0.42 -14.50
N VAL A 224 16.94 -0.20 -15.27
CA VAL A 224 17.23 -0.71 -16.61
C VAL A 224 16.93 0.37 -17.65
N ASP A 225 15.75 0.97 -17.57
CA ASP A 225 15.30 2.10 -18.39
C ASP A 225 14.23 2.90 -17.62
N ASP A 226 13.49 3.81 -18.26
CA ASP A 226 12.50 4.66 -17.58
C ASP A 226 11.24 3.92 -17.10
N TYR A 227 10.99 2.71 -17.60
CA TYR A 227 9.82 1.88 -17.27
C TYR A 227 10.19 0.48 -16.78
N THR A 228 11.48 0.17 -16.64
CA THR A 228 11.96 -1.13 -16.19
C THR A 228 12.97 -0.99 -15.06
N ILE A 229 12.75 -1.69 -13.96
CA ILE A 229 13.62 -1.69 -12.78
C ILE A 229 13.73 -3.09 -12.20
N LYS A 230 14.88 -3.43 -11.61
CA LYS A 230 15.08 -4.65 -10.85
C LYS A 230 15.27 -4.36 -9.38
N PHE A 231 14.63 -5.15 -8.54
CA PHE A 231 14.83 -5.18 -7.09
C PHE A 231 15.73 -6.39 -6.79
N ILE A 232 16.88 -6.13 -6.18
CA ILE A 232 17.93 -7.14 -5.95
C ILE A 232 18.08 -7.36 -4.45
N PHE A 233 17.74 -8.54 -3.99
CA PHE A 233 17.72 -8.92 -2.57
C PHE A 233 18.96 -9.71 -2.18
N PRO A 234 19.42 -9.60 -0.91
CA PRO A 234 20.54 -10.40 -0.41
C PRO A 234 20.18 -11.89 -0.17
N GLY A 235 18.91 -12.27 -0.34
CA GLY A 235 18.43 -13.65 -0.31
C GLY A 235 16.98 -13.74 -0.83
N PRO A 236 16.37 -14.94 -0.88
CA PRO A 236 15.04 -15.10 -1.43
C PRO A 236 13.99 -14.25 -0.68
N SER A 237 13.18 -13.48 -1.42
CA SER A 237 12.24 -12.52 -0.81
C SER A 237 10.83 -12.58 -1.41
N GLY A 238 10.10 -13.67 -1.17
CA GLY A 238 8.72 -13.79 -1.66
C GLY A 238 7.73 -12.78 -1.06
N ILE A 239 8.04 -12.23 0.12
CA ILE A 239 7.15 -11.30 0.82
C ILE A 239 6.99 -9.96 0.09
N VAL A 240 7.98 -9.56 -0.73
CA VAL A 240 7.93 -8.30 -1.45
C VAL A 240 6.76 -8.26 -2.42
N GLU A 241 6.41 -9.37 -3.05
CA GLU A 241 5.35 -9.40 -4.06
C GLU A 241 3.98 -9.14 -3.43
N SER A 242 3.66 -9.86 -2.36
CA SER A 242 2.35 -9.79 -1.69
C SER A 242 2.21 -8.62 -0.72
N MET A 243 3.26 -8.31 0.03
CA MET A 243 3.23 -7.27 1.05
C MET A 243 3.79 -5.95 0.50
N GLY A 244 5.01 -5.96 -0.04
CA GLY A 244 5.67 -4.76 -0.52
C GLY A 244 5.02 -4.13 -1.75
N LEU A 245 4.59 -4.93 -2.72
CA LEU A 245 4.07 -4.44 -4.00
C LEU A 245 2.54 -4.51 -4.09
N ALA A 246 1.94 -5.64 -3.70
CA ALA A 246 0.49 -5.78 -3.79
C ALA A 246 -0.25 -5.04 -2.68
N PHE A 247 0.26 -4.99 -1.45
CA PHE A 247 -0.42 -4.30 -0.35
C PHE A 247 0.11 -2.87 -0.12
N HIS A 248 1.42 -2.74 0.12
CA HIS A 248 2.10 -1.47 0.41
C HIS A 248 2.60 -0.72 -0.82
N GLY A 249 2.55 -1.34 -2.01
CA GLY A 249 3.23 -0.84 -3.21
C GLY A 249 2.52 0.32 -3.88
N ASN A 250 1.93 1.20 -3.10
CA ASN A 250 1.18 2.35 -3.55
C ASN A 250 2.00 3.63 -3.33
N GLN A 251 1.42 4.78 -3.69
CA GLN A 251 2.00 6.07 -3.31
C GLN A 251 2.03 6.17 -1.79
N TRP A 252 3.21 6.48 -1.29
CA TRP A 252 3.53 6.57 0.12
C TRP A 252 2.54 7.44 0.94
N PRO A 253 1.85 6.91 1.99
CA PRO A 253 1.08 7.69 2.93
C PRO A 253 1.96 8.20 4.07
N LEU A 254 1.75 9.46 4.45
CA LEU A 254 2.65 10.22 5.32
C LEU A 254 2.35 10.13 6.80
N ALA A 255 1.07 9.98 7.13
CA ALA A 255 0.61 10.28 8.48
C ALA A 255 0.93 9.19 9.50
N PHE A 256 1.33 8.00 9.05
CA PHE A 256 1.55 6.86 9.94
C PHE A 256 2.68 5.94 9.44
N GLU A 257 2.31 4.90 8.70
CA GLU A 257 3.15 3.73 8.43
C GLU A 257 4.25 3.96 7.41
N ARG A 258 4.20 5.02 6.61
CA ARG A 258 5.23 5.29 5.58
C ARG A 258 5.42 4.09 4.64
N PHE A 259 4.33 3.37 4.36
CA PHE A 259 4.32 2.23 3.43
C PHE A 259 4.11 2.70 2.00
N GLY A 260 5.10 2.55 1.14
CA GLY A 260 5.00 2.93 -0.26
C GLY A 260 6.14 2.33 -1.05
N VAL A 261 6.16 2.58 -2.35
CA VAL A 261 7.28 2.16 -3.21
C VAL A 261 7.66 3.21 -4.26
N PHE A 262 6.99 4.37 -4.26
CA PHE A 262 7.31 5.51 -5.12
C PHE A 262 6.74 6.81 -4.54
N ALA A 263 7.31 7.94 -4.94
CA ALA A 263 6.85 9.28 -4.60
C ALA A 263 7.15 10.25 -5.76
N PRO A 264 6.37 11.33 -5.95
CA PRO A 264 6.55 12.25 -7.09
C PRO A 264 7.85 13.03 -6.95
N LYS A 265 8.92 12.52 -7.56
CA LYS A 265 10.28 13.05 -7.41
C LYS A 265 10.35 14.50 -7.84
N HIS A 266 9.79 14.82 -9.01
CA HIS A 266 9.78 16.16 -9.60
C HIS A 266 9.18 17.21 -8.67
N TYR A 267 8.24 16.80 -7.82
CA TYR A 267 7.61 17.66 -6.84
C TYR A 267 8.42 17.71 -5.53
N LEU A 268 8.82 16.56 -4.99
CA LEU A 268 9.35 16.46 -3.63
C LEU A 268 10.85 16.72 -3.50
N GLU A 269 11.64 16.50 -4.55
CA GLU A 269 13.10 16.61 -4.47
C GLU A 269 13.56 18.04 -4.09
N GLN A 270 12.79 19.06 -4.46
CA GLN A 270 13.09 20.45 -4.10
C GLN A 270 12.93 20.75 -2.61
N PHE A 271 12.20 19.91 -1.87
CA PHE A 271 11.96 20.08 -0.43
C PHE A 271 12.81 19.15 0.43
N HIS A 272 13.63 18.30 -0.19
CA HIS A 272 14.37 17.26 0.53
C HIS A 272 15.84 17.70 0.81
N PRO A 273 16.33 17.67 2.07
CA PRO A 273 17.68 18.16 2.42
C PRO A 273 18.85 17.52 1.67
N LYS A 274 18.76 16.23 1.30
CA LYS A 274 19.81 15.56 0.48
C LYS A 274 19.91 16.10 -0.96
N THR A 275 18.84 16.68 -1.51
CA THR A 275 18.76 17.11 -2.92
C THR A 275 18.69 18.62 -3.07
N ASN A 276 18.25 19.34 -2.04
CA ASN A 276 18.27 20.80 -2.01
C ASN A 276 19.07 21.32 -0.78
N PRO A 277 20.25 21.92 -0.99
CA PRO A 277 21.09 22.43 0.11
C PRO A 277 20.52 23.66 0.82
N GLU A 278 19.50 24.32 0.26
CA GLU A 278 18.80 25.44 0.91
C GLU A 278 17.82 24.95 1.99
N VAL A 279 17.45 23.66 1.97
CA VAL A 279 16.55 23.05 2.94
C VAL A 279 17.38 22.39 4.05
N THR A 280 17.28 22.94 5.27
CA THR A 280 18.12 22.53 6.40
C THR A 280 17.50 21.49 7.32
N ASP A 281 16.19 21.23 7.19
CA ASP A 281 15.45 20.23 7.96
C ASP A 281 14.31 19.63 7.14
N TYR A 282 13.65 18.59 7.68
CA TYR A 282 12.61 17.85 6.96
C TYR A 282 11.20 18.41 7.16
N ALA A 283 11.00 19.51 7.89
CA ALA A 283 9.65 19.98 8.21
C ALA A 283 8.84 20.37 6.96
N VAL A 284 9.48 21.09 6.02
CA VAL A 284 8.86 21.46 4.74
C VAL A 284 8.63 20.23 3.86
N PHE A 285 9.57 19.28 3.85
CA PHE A 285 9.39 18.01 3.15
C PHE A 285 8.13 17.29 3.64
N GLU A 286 7.98 17.13 4.95
CA GLU A 286 6.84 16.46 5.59
C GLU A 286 5.52 17.19 5.30
N GLU A 287 5.51 18.53 5.36
CA GLU A 287 4.34 19.34 4.98
C GLU A 287 3.96 19.12 3.51
N LYS A 288 4.93 19.18 2.60
CA LYS A 288 4.69 19.09 1.17
C LYS A 288 4.37 17.67 0.72
N ALA A 289 4.95 16.68 1.37
CA ALA A 289 4.64 15.30 1.07
C ALA A 289 3.30 14.88 1.70
N PHE A 290 2.66 15.63 2.62
CA PHE A 290 1.41 15.27 3.32
C PHE A 290 0.26 14.83 2.39
N ASP A 291 -0.47 13.78 2.78
CA ASP A 291 -1.49 13.16 1.92
C ASP A 291 -2.66 14.07 1.55
N TYR A 292 -2.97 15.05 2.39
CA TYR A 292 -4.05 16.01 2.15
C TYR A 292 -3.54 17.35 1.62
N ASN A 293 -2.23 17.46 1.30
CA ASN A 293 -1.71 18.60 0.58
C ASN A 293 -2.26 18.60 -0.86
N VAL A 294 -3.11 19.60 -1.16
CA VAL A 294 -3.78 19.75 -2.45
C VAL A 294 -2.83 20.02 -3.62
N GLU A 295 -1.60 20.46 -3.34
CA GLU A 295 -0.58 20.68 -4.37
C GLU A 295 0.11 19.38 -4.78
N ARG A 296 0.16 18.37 -3.90
CA ARG A 296 0.91 17.14 -4.11
C ARG A 296 0.35 16.36 -5.31
N PRO A 297 1.18 16.00 -6.31
CA PRO A 297 0.76 15.13 -7.39
C PRO A 297 0.41 13.74 -6.87
N VAL A 298 -0.61 13.11 -7.45
CA VAL A 298 -1.03 11.75 -7.09
C VAL A 298 -1.15 10.87 -8.33
N ILE A 299 -0.98 9.56 -8.16
CA ILE A 299 -1.28 8.58 -9.21
C ILE A 299 -2.70 8.00 -9.05
N TRP A 300 -3.37 8.37 -7.96
CA TRP A 300 -4.62 7.75 -7.49
C TRP A 300 -5.81 8.29 -8.26
N ALA A 301 -6.88 7.51 -8.34
CA ALA A 301 -8.11 7.89 -9.05
C ALA A 301 -8.71 9.25 -8.62
N TRP A 302 -8.49 9.67 -7.37
CA TRP A 302 -8.94 10.96 -6.83
C TRP A 302 -7.80 11.74 -6.16
N LYS A 303 -7.80 13.07 -6.34
CA LYS A 303 -6.86 14.01 -5.72
C LYS A 303 -7.59 14.91 -4.71
N PRO A 304 -7.00 15.20 -3.54
CA PRO A 304 -7.49 16.28 -2.67
C PRO A 304 -7.48 17.62 -3.40
N VAL A 305 -8.64 18.29 -3.47
CA VAL A 305 -8.77 19.66 -4.00
C VAL A 305 -9.02 20.71 -2.92
N GLN A 306 -9.38 20.24 -1.72
CA GLN A 306 -9.62 21.06 -0.54
C GLN A 306 -9.34 20.21 0.70
N TRP A 307 -8.73 20.82 1.71
CA TRP A 307 -8.50 20.22 3.02
C TRP A 307 -8.65 21.28 4.10
N GLU A 308 -9.49 21.00 5.10
CA GLU A 308 -9.72 21.85 6.26
C GLU A 308 -9.46 21.03 7.51
N ALA A 309 -8.47 21.45 8.30
CA ALA A 309 -7.99 20.75 9.50
C ALA A 309 -8.82 21.06 10.75
#